data_AF-A0A1Q6V084-F1
#
_entry.id   AF-A0A1Q6V084-F1
#
_cell.length_a   1.000
_cell.length_b   1.000
_cell.length_c   1.000
_cell.angle_alpha   90.00
_cell.angle_beta   90.00
_cell.angle_gamma   90.00
#
_symmetry.space_group_name_H-M   'P 1'
#
loop_
_entity.id
_entity.type
_entity.pdbx_description
1 polymer ?
#
loop_
_entity_poly.entity_id
_entity_poly.type
_entity_poly.pdbx_seq_one_letter_code
_entity_poly.pdbx_strand_id
1 'polypeptide(L)'
;MYAELNTKSDYCQVCGYDGEIKIVDEDGKLDWKCPNCGNMDHSKMNVARRTCGYIGTNFFNQGRTDEIRNRYVHLDNHKID
;
A
#
# COMPACT_ATOMS: atom_id res chain seq x y z
N MET A 1 -20.88 15.22 13.87
CA MET A 1 -20.57 13.88 13.32
C MET A 1 -19.23 13.99 12.59
N TYR A 2 -18.30 13.06 12.79
CA TYR A 2 -16.98 13.06 12.16
C TYR A 2 -16.80 11.77 11.35
N ALA A 3 -16.27 11.89 10.13
CA ALA A 3 -16.02 10.76 9.23
C ALA A 3 -14.72 10.99 8.46
N GLU A 4 -13.92 9.93 8.32
CA GLU A 4 -12.69 9.91 7.52
C GLU A 4 -12.70 8.70 6.60
N LEU A 5 -12.09 8.85 5.42
CA LEU A 5 -11.93 7.78 4.44
C LEU A 5 -10.44 7.47 4.26
N ASN A 6 -10.15 6.18 4.12
CA ASN A 6 -8.80 5.73 3.79
C ASN A 6 -8.63 5.72 2.28
N THR A 7 -7.65 6.46 1.79
CA THR A 7 -7.19 6.38 0.40
C THR A 7 -5.80 5.77 0.38
N LYS A 8 -5.53 4.88 -0.57
CA LYS A 8 -4.19 4.33 -0.79
C LYS A 8 -3.41 5.35 -1.59
N SER A 9 -2.55 6.11 -0.91
CA SER A 9 -1.71 7.16 -1.50
C SER A 9 -0.27 6.67 -1.49
N ASP A 10 0.15 6.04 -2.59
CA ASP A 10 1.53 5.58 -2.75
C ASP A 10 2.16 6.17 -4.00
N TYR A 11 3.47 6.33 -3.95
CA TYR A 11 4.24 6.91 -5.02
C TYR A 11 5.57 6.17 -5.23
N CYS A 12 5.87 5.83 -6.48
CA CYS A 12 7.16 5.30 -6.87
C CYS A 12 8.05 6.40 -7.45
N GLN A 13 9.15 6.72 -6.78
CA GLN A 13 10.09 7.76 -7.22
C GLN A 13 10.91 7.34 -8.46
N VAL A 14 10.93 6.05 -8.80
CA VAL A 14 11.70 5.53 -9.96
C VAL A 14 10.99 5.78 -11.27
N CYS A 15 9.68 5.49 -11.34
CA CYS A 15 8.90 5.56 -12.59
C CYS A 15 7.76 6.59 -12.55
N GLY A 16 7.58 7.30 -11.44
CA GLY A 16 6.50 8.27 -11.26
C GLY A 16 5.11 7.66 -11.13
N TYR A 17 5.01 6.36 -10.85
CA TYR A 17 3.71 5.70 -10.64
C TYR A 17 3.04 6.25 -9.37
N ASP A 18 1.83 6.79 -9.55
CA ASP A 18 0.94 7.27 -8.51
C ASP A 18 -0.28 6.34 -8.49
N GLY A 19 -0.36 5.51 -7.46
CA GLY A 19 -1.37 4.46 -7.34
C GLY A 19 -0.94 3.38 -6.36
N GLU A 20 -1.79 2.39 -6.12
CA GLU A 20 -1.53 1.37 -5.09
C GLU A 20 -0.29 0.52 -5.42
N ILE A 21 0.70 0.55 -4.52
CA ILE A 21 1.84 -0.38 -4.54
C ILE A 21 1.36 -1.72 -4.00
N LYS A 22 1.74 -2.80 -4.69
CA LYS A 22 1.30 -4.16 -4.36
C LYS A 22 2.24 -4.79 -3.34
N ILE A 23 1.66 -5.58 -2.44
CA ILE A 23 2.40 -6.47 -1.56
C ILE A 23 2.55 -7.82 -2.26
N VAL A 24 3.79 -8.29 -2.39
CA VAL A 24 4.14 -9.59 -2.97
C VAL A 24 4.73 -10.49 -1.89
N ASP A 25 4.57 -11.80 -2.06
CA ASP A 25 5.19 -12.82 -1.22
C ASP A 25 6.41 -13.37 -1.96
N GLU A 26 7.60 -13.11 -1.44
CA GLU A 26 8.85 -13.72 -1.89
C GLU A 26 9.39 -14.62 -0.77
N ASP A 27 9.34 -15.94 -0.99
CA ASP A 27 9.87 -16.96 -0.07
C ASP A 27 9.35 -16.85 1.38
N GLY A 28 8.07 -16.52 1.56
CA GLY A 28 7.43 -16.40 2.86
C GLY A 28 7.65 -15.03 3.53
N LYS A 29 8.22 -14.07 2.81
CA LYS A 29 8.37 -12.69 3.24
C LYS A 29 7.52 -11.78 2.37
N LEU A 30 6.64 -11.02 3.03
CA LEU A 30 5.85 -9.97 2.40
C LEU A 30 6.71 -8.73 2.17
N ASP A 31 6.78 -8.29 0.91
CA ASP A 31 7.50 -7.09 0.50
C ASP A 31 6.67 -6.24 -0.46
N TRP A 32 7.06 -4.97 -0.61
CA TRP A 32 6.34 -3.98 -1.41
C TRP A 32 6.98 -3.85 -2.78
N LYS A 33 6.17 -4.02 -3.82
CA LYS A 33 6.63 -3.98 -5.21
C LYS A 33 5.78 -3.06 -6.06
N CYS A 34 6.43 -2.13 -6.75
CA CYS A 34 5.76 -1.27 -7.72
C CYS A 34 5.19 -2.12 -8.88
N PRO A 35 3.88 -2.02 -9.19
CA PRO A 35 3.28 -2.79 -10.27
C PRO A 35 3.70 -2.31 -11.66
N ASN A 36 4.20 -1.08 -11.78
CA ASN A 36 4.57 -0.48 -13.07
C ASN A 36 6.01 -0.84 -13.49
N CYS A 37 7.00 -0.64 -12.62
CA CYS A 37 8.41 -0.87 -12.95
C CYS A 37 9.07 -2.01 -12.16
N GLY A 38 8.37 -2.63 -11.20
CA GLY A 38 8.92 -3.69 -10.36
C GLY A 38 9.88 -3.21 -9.27
N ASN A 39 9.98 -1.90 -9.01
CA ASN A 39 10.83 -1.37 -7.93
C ASN A 39 10.46 -1.97 -6.56
N MET A 40 11.46 -2.47 -5.85
CA MET A 40 11.37 -2.96 -4.47
C MET A 40 12.28 -2.18 -3.51
N ASP A 41 12.96 -1.13 -4.02
CA ASP A 41 13.77 -0.25 -3.19
C ASP A 41 12.86 0.67 -2.36
N HIS A 42 12.81 0.40 -1.06
CA HIS A 42 12.05 1.15 -0.06
C HIS A 42 12.48 2.61 0.05
N SER A 43 13.72 2.96 -0.26
CA SER A 43 14.21 4.35 -0.20
C SER A 43 13.65 5.23 -1.31
N LYS A 44 13.24 4.62 -2.43
CA LYS A 44 12.69 5.28 -3.62
C LYS A 44 11.19 5.05 -3.76
N MET A 45 10.53 4.75 -2.65
CA MET A 45 9.12 4.40 -2.62
C MET A 45 8.45 4.97 -1.39
N ASN A 46 7.30 5.60 -1.60
CA ASN A 46 6.50 6.17 -0.54
C ASN A 46 5.22 5.35 -0.46
N VAL A 47 5.02 4.66 0.66
CA VAL A 47 3.77 3.93 0.94
C VAL A 47 3.12 4.59 2.14
N ALA A 48 2.00 5.29 1.94
CA ALA A 48 1.28 5.94 3.02
C ALA A 48 0.04 5.14 3.39
N ARG A 49 -0.06 4.74 4.66
CA ARG A 49 -1.23 4.01 5.17
C ARG A 49 -1.69 4.60 6.48
N ARG A 50 -3.01 4.72 6.63
CA ARG A 50 -3.61 5.04 7.93
C ARG A 50 -3.65 3.80 8.80
N THR A 51 -3.07 3.94 9.98
CA THR A 51 -3.01 2.94 11.04
C THR A 51 -3.42 3.59 12.34
N CYS A 52 -4.32 2.98 13.10
CA CYS A 52 -4.76 3.45 14.42
C CYS A 52 -5.14 4.95 14.44
N GLY A 53 -5.74 5.46 13.34
CA GLY A 53 -6.14 6.87 13.19
C GLY A 53 -5.10 7.80 12.56
N TYR A 54 -3.82 7.42 12.50
CA TYR A 54 -2.75 8.27 11.96
C TYR A 54 -2.20 7.76 10.63
N ILE A 55 -1.77 8.67 9.75
CA ILE A 55 -1.08 8.32 8.51
C ILE A 55 0.40 8.11 8.81
N GLY A 56 0.92 6.94 8.45
CA GLY A 56 2.34 6.63 8.53
C GLY A 56 2.90 6.27 7.15
N THR A 57 4.16 6.64 6.93
CA THR A 57 4.93 6.34 5.71
C THR A 57 6.04 5.31 5.93
N ASN A 58 6.07 4.70 7.13
CA ASN A 58 7.06 3.69 7.47
C ASN A 58 6.67 2.33 6.91
N PHE A 59 7.66 1.53 6.58
CA PHE A 59 7.45 0.12 6.25
C PHE A 59 7.03 -0.65 7.51
N PHE A 60 5.91 -1.37 7.39
CA PHE A 60 5.30 -2.10 8.49
C PHE A 60 5.97 -3.47 8.67
N ASN A 61 5.84 -4.06 9.86
CA ASN A 61 6.26 -5.43 10.09
C ASN A 61 5.42 -6.43 9.26
N GLN A 62 5.84 -7.70 9.22
CA GLN A 62 5.20 -8.73 8.40
C GLN A 62 3.71 -8.93 8.73
N GLY A 63 3.35 -9.06 10.00
CA GLY A 63 1.95 -9.25 10.40
C GLY A 63 1.05 -8.07 10.05
N ARG A 64 1.55 -6.84 10.20
CA ARG A 64 0.80 -5.64 9.82
C ARG A 64 0.71 -5.49 8.30
N THR A 65 1.74 -5.88 7.58
CA THR A 65 1.74 -5.91 6.11
C THR A 65 0.69 -6.91 5.61
N ASP A 66 0.59 -8.09 6.22
CA ASP A 66 -0.45 -9.07 5.93
C ASP A 66 -1.86 -8.54 6.22
N GLU A 67 -2.05 -7.90 7.37
CA GLU A 67 -3.33 -7.25 7.69
C GLU A 67 -3.70 -6.20 6.64
N ILE A 68 -2.75 -5.36 6.21
CA ILE A 68 -2.98 -4.34 5.18
C ILE A 68 -3.32 -4.97 3.83
N ARG A 69 -2.64 -6.07 3.45
CA ARG A 69 -2.89 -6.81 2.21
C ARG A 69 -4.32 -7.32 2.13
N ASN A 70 -4.86 -7.79 3.25
CA ASN A 70 -6.20 -8.37 3.33
C ASN A 70 -7.32 -7.32 3.48
N ARG A 71 -7.01 -6.02 3.49
CA ARG A 71 -8.03 -4.96 3.59
C ARG A 71 -8.78 -4.78 2.27
N TYR A 72 -10.10 -4.85 2.36
CA TYR A 72 -11.01 -4.48 1.29
C TYR A 72 -11.31 -2.99 1.32
N VAL A 73 -11.22 -2.31 0.17
CA VAL A 73 -11.63 -0.92 0.01
C VAL A 73 -13.03 -0.90 -0.60
N HIS A 74 -13.98 -0.29 0.09
CA HIS A 74 -15.37 -0.27 -0.37
C HIS A 74 -15.69 0.88 -1.33
N LEU A 75 -14.89 1.95 -1.31
CA LEU A 75 -15.08 3.14 -2.12
C LEU A 75 -13.99 3.21 -3.19
N ASP A 76 -14.11 2.36 -4.20
CA ASP A 76 -13.25 2.34 -5.37
C ASP A 76 -14.03 1.94 -6.64
N ASN A 77 -13.30 1.73 -7.75
CA ASN A 77 -13.87 1.38 -9.04
C ASN A 77 -13.88 -0.14 -9.30
N HIS A 78 -13.97 -0.98 -8.26
CA HIS A 78 -14.15 -2.43 -8.47
C HIS A 78 -15.45 -2.70 -9.24
N LYS A 79 -15.36 -3.53 -10.29
CA LYS A 79 -16.56 -4.01 -11.00
C LYS A 79 -17.29 -4.98 -10.10
N ILE A 80 -18.60 -4.77 -9.92
CA ILE A 80 -19.48 -5.69 -9.23
C ILE A 80 -20.05 -6.60 -10.32
N ASP A 81 -19.61 -7.84 -10.36
CA ASP A 81 -20.19 -8.90 -11.20
C ASP A 81 -21.55 -9.36 -10.64
#